data_AF-H2XUD1-F1
#
_entry.id   AF-H2XUD1-F1
#
_cell.length_a   1.000
_cell.length_b   1.000
_cell.length_c   1.000
_cell.angle_alpha   90.00
_cell.angle_beta   90.00
_cell.angle_gamma   90.00
#
_symmetry.space_group_name_H-M   'P 1'
#
loop_
_entity.id
_entity.type
_entity.pdbx_description
1 polymer ?
#
loop_
_entity_poly.entity_id
_entity_poly.type
_entity_poly.pdbx_seq_one_letter_code
_entity_poly.pdbx_strand_id
1 'polypeptide(L)'
;MARNLSGEKTAKNWVRKNDAFSRISAFCGLLLLAGLTNDICQYTFMEKPLETTQDFTYITLVLHILSFLTSVLAFVFSTARYKARTDRISCMLIVCNGLLFLIRIVLELTLINYRREYYNS
;
A
#
# COMPACT_ATOMS: atom_id res chain seq x y z
N MET A 1 26.48 14.09 -31.56
CA MET A 1 25.48 14.85 -30.78
C MET A 1 24.14 14.13 -30.53
N ALA A 2 23.72 13.13 -31.33
CA ALA A 2 22.42 12.45 -31.15
C ALA A 2 22.31 11.50 -29.93
N ARG A 3 23.41 10.98 -29.38
CA ARG A 3 23.40 10.07 -28.22
C ARG A 3 22.99 10.74 -26.90
N ASN A 4 23.26 12.04 -26.73
CA ASN A 4 22.92 12.76 -25.48
C ASN A 4 21.41 13.02 -25.34
N LEU A 5 20.71 13.31 -26.44
CA LEU A 5 19.26 13.54 -26.45
C LEU A 5 18.45 12.29 -26.09
N SER A 6 18.93 11.10 -26.45
CA SER A 6 18.28 9.82 -26.12
C SER A 6 18.42 9.47 -24.63
N GLY A 7 19.61 9.66 -24.06
CA GLY A 7 19.87 9.44 -22.64
C GLY A 7 19.08 10.39 -21.73
N GLU A 8 18.94 11.65 -22.13
CA GLU A 8 18.24 12.67 -21.37
C GLU A 8 16.70 12.50 -21.38
N LYS A 9 16.12 12.09 -22.51
CA LYS A 9 14.70 11.72 -22.60
C LYS A 9 14.37 10.49 -21.74
N THR A 10 15.24 9.47 -21.80
CA THR A 10 15.10 8.28 -20.96
C THR A 10 15.20 8.65 -19.49
N ALA A 11 16.24 9.39 -19.09
CA ALA A 11 16.38 9.92 -17.73
C ALA A 11 15.13 10.63 -17.20
N LYS A 12 14.53 11.53 -18.00
CA LYS A 12 13.33 12.30 -17.64
C LYS A 12 12.08 11.43 -17.49
N ASN A 13 11.89 10.43 -18.37
CA ASN A 13 10.78 9.50 -18.29
C ASN A 13 10.86 8.61 -17.03
N TRP A 14 12.06 8.22 -16.61
CA TRP A 14 12.26 7.37 -15.43
C TRP A 14 12.00 8.13 -14.12
N VAL A 15 12.43 9.39 -14.02
CA VAL A 15 12.12 10.26 -12.86
C VAL A 15 10.61 10.47 -12.73
N ARG A 16 9.92 10.70 -13.86
CA ARG A 16 8.45 10.80 -13.88
C ARG A 16 7.77 9.51 -13.44
N LYS A 17 8.28 8.35 -13.84
CA LYS A 17 7.75 7.04 -13.40
C LYS A 17 7.94 6.83 -11.90
N ASN A 18 9.11 7.13 -11.36
CA ASN A 18 9.37 7.02 -9.91
C ASN A 18 8.41 7.89 -9.08
N ASP A 19 8.25 9.15 -9.48
CA ASP A 19 7.35 10.09 -8.81
C ASP A 19 5.89 9.63 -8.91
N ALA A 20 5.46 9.14 -10.08
CA ALA A 20 4.12 8.57 -10.26
C ALA A 20 3.89 7.35 -9.35
N PHE A 21 4.82 6.38 -9.32
CA PHE A 21 4.68 5.20 -8.46
C PHE A 21 4.69 5.53 -6.98
N SER A 22 5.55 6.46 -6.55
CA SER A 22 5.58 6.92 -5.16
C SER A 22 4.27 7.60 -4.75
N ARG A 23 3.70 8.43 -5.61
CA ARG A 23 2.40 9.08 -5.36
C ARG A 23 1.24 8.09 -5.34
N ILE A 24 1.22 7.12 -6.26
CA ILE A 24 0.19 6.06 -6.26
C ILE A 24 0.29 5.25 -4.97
N SER A 25 1.50 4.83 -4.58
CA SER A 25 1.71 4.10 -3.32
C SER A 25 1.28 4.91 -2.10
N ALA A 26 1.64 6.20 -2.04
CA ALA A 26 1.22 7.07 -0.95
C ALA A 26 -0.31 7.24 -0.89
N PHE A 27 -0.97 7.41 -2.05
CA PHE A 27 -2.42 7.53 -2.13
C PHE A 27 -3.12 6.23 -1.70
N CYS A 28 -2.68 5.08 -2.19
CA CYS A 28 -3.19 3.78 -1.75
C CYS A 28 -2.95 3.57 -0.25
N GLY A 29 -1.77 3.95 0.27
CA GLY A 29 -1.45 3.90 1.70
C GLY A 29 -2.41 4.74 2.55
N LEU A 30 -2.80 5.93 2.07
CA LEU A 30 -3.80 6.77 2.75
C LEU A 30 -5.19 6.12 2.77
N LEU A 31 -5.62 5.50 1.65
CA LEU A 31 -6.89 4.77 1.61
C LEU A 31 -6.88 3.57 2.58
N LEU A 32 -5.77 2.84 2.64
CA LEU A 32 -5.59 1.73 3.57
C LEU A 32 -5.62 2.19 5.03
N LEU A 33 -4.95 3.31 5.35
CA LEU A 33 -4.98 3.90 6.69
C LEU A 33 -6.39 4.37 7.07
N ALA A 34 -7.12 4.98 6.14
CA ALA A 34 -8.50 5.41 6.35
C ALA A 34 -9.42 4.21 6.61
N GLY A 35 -9.29 3.14 5.80
CA GLY A 35 -10.01 1.88 6.00
C GLY A 35 -9.71 1.25 7.36
N LEU A 36 -8.43 1.19 7.73
CA LEU A 36 -8.00 0.69 9.05
C LEU A 36 -8.58 1.50 10.20
N THR A 37 -8.58 2.83 10.08
CA THR A 37 -9.13 3.73 11.09
C THR A 37 -10.65 3.58 11.21
N ASN A 38 -11.35 3.47 10.08
CA ASN A 38 -12.78 3.19 10.05
C ASN A 38 -13.09 1.88 10.79
N ASP A 39 -12.32 0.83 10.51
CA ASP A 39 -12.49 -0.47 11.15
C ASP A 39 -12.30 -0.34 12.67
N ILE A 40 -11.20 0.24 13.14
CA ILE A 40 -10.96 0.49 14.58
C ILE A 40 -12.11 1.28 15.21
N CYS A 41 -12.61 2.33 14.55
CA CYS A 41 -13.73 3.12 15.04
C CYS A 41 -15.02 2.29 15.15
N GLN A 42 -15.34 1.48 14.14
CA GLN A 42 -16.50 0.60 14.20
C GLN A 42 -16.36 -0.43 15.33
N TYR A 43 -15.19 -1.04 15.51
CA TYR A 43 -14.97 -2.00 16.59
C TYR A 43 -15.02 -1.37 17.99
N THR A 44 -14.52 -0.14 18.13
CA THR A 44 -14.41 0.52 19.45
C THR A 44 -15.72 1.17 19.88
N PHE A 45 -16.48 1.72 18.93
CA PHE A 45 -17.63 2.59 19.23
C PHE A 45 -18.99 2.02 18.80
N MET A 46 -19.04 1.03 17.90
CA MET A 46 -20.31 0.40 17.54
C MET A 46 -20.47 -0.94 18.28
N GLU A 47 -21.53 -1.04 19.10
CA GLU A 47 -21.87 -2.22 19.91
C GLU A 47 -22.12 -3.50 19.08
N LYS A 48 -22.25 -3.36 17.76
CA LYS A 48 -22.21 -4.46 16.80
C LYS A 48 -21.14 -4.10 15.78
N PRO A 49 -19.97 -4.74 15.79
CA PRO A 49 -19.07 -4.58 14.65
C PRO A 49 -19.88 -4.99 13.43
N LEU A 50 -20.05 -4.07 12.47
CA LEU A 50 -20.69 -4.41 11.22
C LEU A 50 -20.00 -5.65 10.67
N GLU A 51 -20.77 -6.56 10.11
CA GLU A 51 -20.25 -7.64 9.30
C GLU A 51 -19.37 -7.01 8.22
N THR A 52 -18.05 -6.99 8.44
CA THR A 52 -17.10 -6.61 7.42
C THR A 52 -17.28 -7.62 6.31
N THR A 53 -17.89 -7.20 5.21
CA THR A 53 -18.19 -8.10 4.11
C THR A 53 -16.90 -8.68 3.56
N GLN A 54 -16.96 -9.92 3.08
CA GLN A 54 -15.83 -10.58 2.44
C GLN A 54 -15.29 -9.73 1.27
N ASP A 55 -16.17 -9.02 0.58
CA ASP A 55 -15.82 -8.08 -0.50
C ASP A 55 -14.98 -6.90 -0.02
N PHE A 56 -15.29 -6.30 1.14
CA PHE A 56 -14.48 -5.22 1.72
C PHE A 56 -13.08 -5.69 2.08
N THR A 57 -12.97 -6.92 2.61
CA THR A 57 -11.70 -7.56 2.93
C THR A 57 -10.88 -7.80 1.66
N TYR A 58 -11.51 -8.29 0.59
CA TYR A 58 -10.88 -8.52 -0.70
C TYR A 58 -10.37 -7.22 -1.35
N ILE A 59 -11.18 -6.16 -1.37
CA ILE A 59 -10.79 -4.85 -1.91
C ILE A 59 -9.58 -4.29 -1.14
N THR A 60 -9.59 -4.40 0.18
CA THR A 60 -8.48 -3.95 1.03
C THR A 60 -7.19 -4.72 0.73
N LEU A 61 -7.28 -6.03 0.49
CA LEU A 61 -6.14 -6.86 0.10
C LEU A 61 -5.58 -6.45 -1.27
N VAL A 62 -6.45 -6.21 -2.26
CA VAL A 62 -6.04 -5.74 -3.60
C VAL A 62 -5.33 -4.39 -3.49
N LEU A 63 -5.86 -3.45 -2.70
CA LEU A 63 -5.22 -2.15 -2.45
C LEU A 63 -3.84 -2.30 -1.79
N HIS A 64 -3.69 -3.23 -0.85
CA HIS A 64 -2.39 -3.55 -0.25
C HIS A 64 -1.37 -4.04 -1.29
N ILE A 65 -1.77 -4.98 -2.16
CA ILE A 65 -0.91 -5.52 -3.22
C ILE A 65 -0.47 -4.41 -4.17
N LEU A 66 -1.41 -3.57 -4.62
CA LEU A 66 -1.11 -2.45 -5.52
C LEU A 66 -0.18 -1.43 -4.87
N SER A 67 -0.45 -1.07 -3.61
CA SER A 67 0.36 -0.12 -2.85
C SER A 67 1.78 -0.62 -2.61
N PHE A 68 1.93 -1.91 -2.28
CA PHE A 68 3.23 -2.54 -2.07
C PHE A 68 4.02 -2.68 -3.38
N LEU A 69 3.38 -3.17 -4.44
CA LEU A 69 4.00 -3.30 -5.77
C LEU A 69 4.54 -1.96 -6.27
N THR A 70 3.73 -0.89 -6.17
CA THR A 70 4.14 0.45 -6.60
C THR A 70 5.25 1.02 -5.74
N SER A 71 5.28 0.73 -4.43
CA SER A 71 6.38 1.11 -3.53
C SER A 71 7.69 0.42 -3.90
N VAL A 72 7.64 -0.90 -4.17
CA VAL A 72 8.81 -1.69 -4.61
C VAL A 72 9.31 -1.19 -5.96
N LEU A 73 8.42 -0.93 -6.92
CA LEU A 73 8.79 -0.36 -8.21
C LEU A 73 9.49 0.99 -8.01
N ALA A 74 8.92 1.91 -7.25
CA ALA A 74 9.55 3.20 -6.94
C ALA A 74 10.98 3.02 -6.37
N PHE A 75 11.15 2.10 -5.44
CA PHE A 75 12.47 1.78 -4.88
C PHE A 75 13.46 1.24 -5.92
N VAL A 76 13.04 0.31 -6.79
CA VAL A 76 13.86 -0.24 -7.88
C VAL A 76 14.27 0.88 -8.86
N PHE A 77 13.32 1.73 -9.26
CA PHE A 77 13.59 2.86 -10.16
C PHE A 77 14.58 3.86 -9.56
N SER A 78 14.54 4.06 -8.23
CA SER A 78 15.43 4.99 -7.54
C SER A 78 16.84 4.42 -7.34
N THR A 79 16.94 3.15 -6.94
CA THR A 79 18.22 2.46 -6.70
C THR A 79 18.98 2.11 -7.98
N ALA A 80 18.30 1.86 -9.09
CA ALA A 80 18.93 1.55 -10.37
C ALA A 80 19.76 2.70 -10.98
N ARG A 81 19.54 3.95 -10.54
CA ARG A 81 20.19 5.13 -11.13
C ARG A 81 21.11 5.90 -10.18
N TYR A 82 20.83 5.89 -8.87
CA TYR A 82 21.67 6.56 -7.89
C TYR A 82 22.57 5.55 -7.17
N LYS A 83 23.87 5.56 -7.49
CA LYS A 83 24.90 4.95 -6.64
C LYS A 83 24.71 5.48 -5.21
N ALA A 84 24.23 4.61 -4.32
CA ALA A 84 24.25 4.73 -2.86
C ALA A 84 23.46 5.86 -2.17
N ARG A 85 22.66 6.70 -2.86
CA ARG A 85 21.77 7.63 -2.14
C ARG A 85 20.45 6.94 -1.86
N THR A 86 20.33 6.38 -0.65
CA THR A 86 19.14 5.71 -0.12
C THR A 86 17.94 6.63 -0.28
N ASP A 87 17.01 6.25 -1.16
CA ASP A 87 15.74 6.97 -1.31
C ASP A 87 14.87 6.66 -0.09
N ARG A 88 15.07 7.48 0.94
CA ARG A 88 14.42 7.33 2.25
C ARG A 88 12.89 7.30 2.11
N ILE A 89 12.34 8.00 1.11
CA ILE A 89 10.90 8.08 0.88
C ILE A 89 10.35 6.73 0.42
N SER A 90 10.94 6.11 -0.62
CA SER A 90 10.48 4.79 -1.08
C SER A 90 10.65 3.72 0.00
N CYS A 91 11.77 3.76 0.75
CA CYS A 91 11.97 2.84 1.86
C CYS A 91 10.92 3.02 2.97
N MET A 92 10.63 4.27 3.36
CA MET A 92 9.55 4.58 4.30
C MET A 92 8.19 4.09 3.80
N LEU A 93 7.87 4.27 2.52
CA LEU A 93 6.63 3.78 1.92
C LEU A 93 6.52 2.25 1.97
N ILE A 94 7.62 1.52 1.72
CA ILE A 94 7.65 0.05 1.88
C ILE A 94 7.38 -0.34 3.34
N VAL A 95 8.08 0.27 4.29
CA VAL A 95 7.92 -0.03 5.72
C VAL A 95 6.51 0.31 6.20
N CYS A 96 5.97 1.48 5.85
CA CYS A 96 4.60 1.88 6.20
C CYS A 96 3.57 0.91 5.62
N ASN A 97 3.72 0.49 4.36
CA ASN A 97 2.82 -0.51 3.77
C ASN A 97 2.89 -1.86 4.49
N GLY A 98 4.11 -2.31 4.85
CA GLY A 98 4.30 -3.53 5.63
C GLY A 98 3.65 -3.46 7.01
N LEU A 99 3.82 -2.34 7.72
CA LEU A 99 3.20 -2.12 9.02
C LEU A 99 1.67 -2.07 8.94
N LEU A 100 1.10 -1.36 7.95
CA LEU A 100 -0.34 -1.32 7.73
C LEU A 100 -0.90 -2.73 7.48
N PHE A 101 -0.18 -3.54 6.69
CA PHE A 101 -0.58 -4.91 6.41
C PHE A 101 -0.51 -5.79 7.66
N LEU A 102 0.53 -5.66 8.48
CA LEU A 102 0.65 -6.39 9.75
C LEU A 102 -0.47 -6.02 10.72
N ILE A 103 -0.76 -4.73 10.91
CA ILE A 103 -1.86 -4.29 11.78
C ILE A 103 -3.20 -4.82 11.25
N ARG A 104 -3.40 -4.82 9.93
CA ARG A 104 -4.59 -5.41 9.31
C ARG A 104 -4.73 -6.89 9.62
N ILE A 105 -3.66 -7.68 9.48
CA ILE A 105 -3.66 -9.11 9.84
C ILE A 105 -4.00 -9.30 11.31
N VAL A 106 -3.40 -8.51 12.21
CA VAL A 106 -3.67 -8.62 13.65
C VAL A 106 -5.13 -8.33 13.97
N LEU A 107 -5.73 -7.30 13.36
CA LEU A 107 -7.16 -7.02 13.51
C LEU A 107 -8.01 -8.18 12.98
N GLU A 108 -7.75 -8.63 11.76
CA GLU A 108 -8.48 -9.77 11.17
C GLU A 108 -8.39 -11.03 12.04
N LEU A 109 -7.21 -11.37 12.55
CA LEU A 109 -7.02 -12.52 13.45
C LEU A 109 -7.74 -12.35 14.79
N THR A 110 -7.77 -11.12 15.33
CA THR A 110 -8.50 -10.83 16.58
C THR A 110 -10.01 -10.99 16.38
N LEU A 111 -10.48 -10.72 15.16
CA LEU A 111 -11.89 -10.61 14.83
C LEU A 111 -12.46 -11.83 14.10
N ILE A 112 -11.61 -12.78 13.71
CA ILE A 112 -12.01 -14.01 13.02
C ILE A 112 -13.06 -14.79 13.80
N ASN A 113 -13.01 -14.76 15.12
CA ASN A 113 -13.96 -15.46 16.00
C ASN A 113 -15.31 -14.73 16.14
N TYR A 114 -15.37 -13.44 15.78
CA TYR A 114 -16.60 -12.64 15.82
C TYR A 114 -17.33 -12.61 14.48
N ARG A 115 -16.61 -12.93 13.39
CA ARG A 115 -17.20 -13.08 12.06
C ARG A 115 -18.05 -14.36 12.10
N ARG A 116 -19.38 -14.22 12.21
CA ARG A 116 -20.33 -15.31 11.93
C ARG A 116 -20.22 -15.65 10.44
N GLU A 117 -19.16 -16.33 10.06
CA GLU A 117 -19.09 -16.91 8.73
C GLU A 117 -20.20 -17.97 8.66
N TYR A 118 -21.01 -17.81 7.64
CA TYR A 118 -22.20 -18.57 7.23
C TYR A 118 -21.92 -20.08 6.98
N TYR A 119 -21.15 -20.76 7.83
CA TYR A 119 -20.82 -22.17 7.69
C TYR A 119 -21.97 -23.12 8.06
N ASN A 120 -23.11 -22.60 8.52
CA ASN A 120 -24.32 -23.37 8.82
C ASN A 120 -25.53 -22.88 7.99
N SER A 121 -25.47 -23.02 6.67
CA SER A 121 -26.66 -23.01 5.81
C SER A 121 -26.57 -24.14 4.80
#